data_AF-A0A8J5K841-F1
#
_entry.id   AF-A0A8J5K841-F1
#
_cell.length_a   1.000
_cell.length_b   1.000
_cell.length_c   1.000
_cell.angle_alpha   90.00
_cell.angle_beta   90.00
_cell.angle_gamma   90.00
#
_symmetry.space_group_name_H-M   'P 1'
#
loop_
_entity.id
_entity.type
_entity.pdbx_description
1 polymer ?
#
loop_
_entity_poly.entity_id
_entity_poly.type
_entity_poly.pdbx_seq_one_letter_code
_entity_poly.pdbx_strand_id
1 'polypeptide(L)'
;MATMLFKKISLKLDALSHFHLAPKPVIEDMSIQVNVPALAMEEVAPLAVSDAAMLAPEEIFHGKGNIKEEAELTKEERKRRRANQKRRFRRLKVANL
;
A
#
# COMPACT_ATOMS: atom_id res chain seq x y z
N MET A 1 4.09 -23.30 -19.11
CA MET A 1 3.09 -24.34 -19.42
C MET A 1 2.83 -25.28 -18.24
N ALA A 2 3.86 -25.90 -17.64
CA ALA A 2 3.68 -26.81 -16.49
C ALA A 2 3.01 -26.18 -15.25
N THR A 3 3.34 -24.93 -14.94
CA THR A 3 2.76 -24.18 -13.79
C THR A 3 1.25 -23.97 -13.92
N MET A 4 0.75 -23.74 -15.13
CA MET A 4 -0.69 -23.58 -15.40
C MET A 4 -1.45 -24.89 -15.26
N LEU A 5 -0.84 -26.00 -15.68
CA LEU A 5 -1.43 -27.33 -15.53
C LEU A 5 -1.50 -27.73 -14.05
N PHE A 6 -0.42 -27.51 -13.30
CA PHE A 6 -0.37 -27.80 -11.87
C PHE A 6 -1.44 -27.02 -11.09
N LYS A 7 -1.56 -25.70 -11.33
CA LYS A 7 -2.60 -24.84 -10.73
C LYS A 7 -4.02 -25.33 -11.01
N LYS A 8 -4.29 -25.81 -12.24
CA LYS A 8 -5.61 -26.34 -12.62
C LYS A 8 -5.94 -27.64 -11.89
N ILE A 9 -4.95 -28.51 -11.71
CA ILE A 9 -5.15 -29.80 -11.04
C ILE A 9 -5.30 -29.58 -9.53
N SER A 10 -4.46 -28.74 -8.91
CA SER A 10 -4.56 -28.44 -7.48
C SER A 10 -5.91 -27.82 -7.13
N LEU A 11 -6.39 -26.84 -7.91
CA LEU A 11 -7.68 -26.19 -7.66
C LEU A 11 -8.87 -27.16 -7.74
N LYS A 12 -8.81 -28.15 -8.64
CA LYS A 12 -9.84 -29.19 -8.72
C LYS A 12 -9.81 -30.14 -7.53
N LEU A 13 -8.62 -30.48 -7.03
CA LEU A 13 -8.46 -31.33 -5.84
C LEU A 13 -8.90 -30.61 -4.56
N ASP A 14 -8.60 -29.31 -4.46
CA ASP A 14 -9.03 -28.46 -3.36
C ASP A 14 -10.57 -28.35 -3.33
N ALA A 15 -11.21 -28.23 -4.49
CA ALA A 15 -12.68 -28.24 -4.58
C ALA A 15 -13.31 -29.58 -4.15
N LEU A 16 -12.72 -30.71 -4.56
CA LEU A 16 -13.18 -32.05 -4.15
C LEU A 16 -13.01 -32.31 -2.64
N SER A 17 -12.01 -31.69 -2.02
CA SER A 17 -11.73 -31.78 -0.58
C SER A 17 -12.39 -30.65 0.23
N HIS A 18 -13.43 -30.00 -0.31
CA HIS A 18 -14.19 -28.93 0.35
C HIS A 18 -13.33 -27.76 0.85
N PHE A 19 -12.22 -27.47 0.16
CA PHE A 19 -11.27 -26.40 0.50
C PHE A 19 -10.72 -26.47 1.93
N HIS A 20 -10.69 -27.66 2.55
CA HIS A 20 -10.19 -27.81 3.93
C HIS A 20 -8.69 -27.50 4.08
N LEU A 21 -7.91 -27.65 3.01
CA LEU A 21 -6.45 -27.51 3.00
C LEU A 21 -5.97 -26.26 2.24
N ALA A 22 -6.91 -25.51 1.66
CA ALA A 22 -6.62 -24.33 0.85
C ALA A 22 -7.02 -23.08 1.65
N PRO A 23 -6.11 -22.49 2.45
CA PRO A 23 -6.36 -21.15 2.95
C PRO A 23 -6.59 -20.24 1.75
N LYS A 24 -7.59 -19.34 1.85
CA LYS A 24 -7.90 -18.41 0.76
C LYS A 24 -6.60 -17.72 0.34
N PRO A 25 -6.18 -17.85 -0.94
CA PRO A 25 -4.97 -17.20 -1.38
C PRO A 25 -5.13 -15.71 -1.13
N VAL A 26 -4.17 -15.08 -0.46
CA VAL A 26 -4.09 -13.63 -0.37
C VAL A 26 -3.74 -13.15 -1.77
N ILE A 27 -4.78 -12.88 -2.55
CA ILE A 27 -4.60 -12.15 -3.80
C ILE A 27 -4.30 -10.74 -3.33
N GLU A 28 -3.08 -10.26 -3.56
CA GLU A 28 -2.79 -8.84 -3.50
C GLU A 28 -3.53 -8.20 -4.67
N ASP A 29 -4.83 -8.02 -4.49
CA ASP A 29 -5.66 -7.24 -5.39
C ASP A 29 -5.16 -5.81 -5.28
N MET A 30 -4.25 -5.42 -6.18
CA MET A 30 -3.90 -4.02 -6.40
C MET A 30 -5.15 -3.32 -6.95
N SER A 31 -6.09 -3.03 -6.07
CA SER A 31 -7.25 -2.22 -6.38
C SER A 31 -6.76 -0.78 -6.55
N ILE A 32 -6.62 -0.35 -7.81
CA ILE A 32 -6.40 1.06 -8.11
C ILE A 32 -7.74 1.73 -7.82
N GLN A 33 -7.88 2.32 -6.63
CA GLN A 33 -9.03 3.13 -6.28
C GLN A 33 -8.96 4.42 -7.11
N VAL A 34 -9.61 4.40 -8.28
CA VAL A 34 -9.84 5.60 -9.09
C VAL A 34 -10.82 6.51 -8.34
N ASN A 35 -10.56 7.81 -8.38
CA ASN A 35 -11.40 8.87 -7.79
C ASN A 35 -12.71 9.03 -8.58
N VAL A 36 -13.51 7.96 -8.60
CA VAL A 36 -14.88 7.95 -9.09
C VAL A 36 -15.76 8.25 -7.88
N PRO A 37 -16.78 9.12 -7.99
CA PRO A 37 -17.72 9.33 -6.90
C PRO A 37 -18.27 7.98 -6.41
N ALA A 38 -18.29 7.77 -5.09
CA ALA A 38 -18.85 6.57 -4.44
C ALA A 38 -20.28 6.23 -4.92
N LEU A 39 -20.95 7.23 -5.48
CA LEU A 39 -22.24 7.22 -6.18
C LEU A 39 -22.46 6.03 -7.14
N ALA A 40 -21.42 5.50 -7.81
CA ALA A 40 -21.60 4.44 -8.81
C ALA A 40 -21.69 3.02 -8.23
N MET A 41 -21.52 2.83 -6.91
CA MET A 41 -21.47 1.50 -6.28
C MET A 41 -22.54 1.24 -5.20
N GLU A 42 -23.41 2.18 -4.88
CA GLU A 42 -24.42 2.01 -3.81
C GLU A 42 -25.79 1.56 -4.34
N GLU A 43 -26.12 0.29 -4.14
CA GLU A 43 -27.52 -0.15 -4.08
C GLU A 43 -28.16 0.27 -2.73
N VAL A 44 -29.26 1.03 -2.83
CA VAL A 44 -30.43 1.09 -1.94
C VAL A 44 -30.21 1.20 -0.42
N ALA A 45 -30.00 2.42 0.08
CA ALA A 45 -30.87 3.12 1.06
C ALA A 45 -30.12 4.32 1.67
N PRO A 46 -30.60 5.57 1.53
CA PRO A 46 -29.89 6.74 2.04
C PRO A 46 -30.32 7.02 3.48
N LEU A 47 -29.60 6.46 4.45
CA LEU A 47 -29.71 6.91 5.84
C LEU A 47 -28.30 7.20 6.39
N ALA A 48 -27.98 8.49 6.36
CA ALA A 48 -26.72 9.14 6.77
C ALA A 48 -25.63 9.24 5.69
N VAL A 49 -25.73 10.31 4.90
CA VAL A 49 -24.67 10.85 4.03
C VAL A 49 -23.52 11.34 4.91
N SER A 50 -22.31 10.83 4.69
CA SER A 50 -21.07 11.41 5.24
C SER A 50 -20.28 12.03 4.11
N ASP A 51 -20.03 13.34 4.17
CA ASP A 51 -19.26 14.15 3.21
C ASP A 51 -17.73 13.93 3.35
N ALA A 52 -17.32 12.81 3.96
CA ALA A 52 -15.91 12.48 4.17
C ALA A 52 -15.35 11.80 2.92
N ALA A 53 -14.31 12.40 2.32
CA ALA A 53 -13.53 11.77 1.25
C ALA A 53 -13.08 10.36 1.68
N MET A 54 -13.23 9.36 0.79
CA MET A 54 -12.80 7.97 1.07
C MET A 54 -11.29 7.85 1.25
N LEU A 55 -10.53 8.85 0.79
CA LEU A 55 -9.08 8.94 0.92
C LEU A 55 -8.70 9.62 2.23
N ALA A 56 -7.74 9.05 2.93
CA ALA A 56 -7.14 9.67 4.11
C ALA A 56 -6.45 11.00 3.73
N PRO A 57 -6.38 11.99 4.64
CA PRO A 57 -5.70 13.27 4.37
C PRO A 57 -4.25 13.14 3.87
N GLU A 58 -3.55 12.08 4.29
CA GLU A 58 -2.18 11.76 3.83
C GLU A 58 -2.13 11.34 2.35
N GLU A 59 -3.21 10.77 1.82
CA GLU A 59 -3.33 10.35 0.42
C GLU A 59 -3.62 11.54 -0.51
N ILE A 60 -4.26 12.59 0.01
CA ILE A 60 -4.57 13.84 -0.72
C ILE A 60 -3.37 14.79 -0.70
N PHE A 61 -2.59 14.79 0.38
CA PHE A 61 -1.51 15.75 0.58
C PHE A 61 -0.20 15.09 1.04
N HIS A 62 0.74 14.97 0.11
CA HIS A 62 2.10 14.49 0.37
C HIS A 62 3.06 15.65 0.69
N GLY A 63 2.64 16.58 1.54
CA GLY A 63 3.52 17.65 2.00
C GLY A 63 4.58 17.09 2.94
N LYS A 64 5.85 17.14 2.55
CA LYS A 64 6.94 16.94 3.51
C LYS A 64 6.85 18.08 4.53
N GLY A 65 6.42 17.79 5.75
CA GLY A 65 6.38 18.79 6.81
C GLY A 65 7.75 19.47 7.02
N ASN A 66 7.72 20.74 7.45
CA ASN A 66 8.86 21.60 7.81
C ASN A 66 10.08 21.43 6.88
N ILE A 67 9.93 21.81 5.61
CA ILE A 67 11.05 21.98 4.69
C ILE A 67 11.78 23.25 5.10
N LYS A 68 12.83 23.12 5.93
CA LYS A 68 13.78 24.20 6.17
C LYS A 68 14.75 24.31 5.00
N GLU A 69 14.96 25.51 4.51
CA GLU A 69 15.92 25.77 3.45
C GLU A 69 17.37 25.61 3.97
N GLU A 70 18.35 25.36 3.09
CA GLU A 70 19.74 25.10 3.53
C GLU A 70 20.39 26.28 4.24
N ALA A 71 19.95 27.50 3.91
CA ALA A 71 20.39 28.75 4.53
C ALA A 71 19.90 28.90 5.97
N GLU A 72 18.74 28.31 6.30
CA GLU A 72 18.12 28.37 7.63
C GLU A 72 18.63 27.26 8.57
N LEU A 73 19.44 26.33 8.04
CA LEU A 73 19.90 25.17 8.79
C LEU A 73 21.08 25.51 9.69
N THR A 74 20.92 25.26 10.98
CA THR A 74 22.01 25.35 11.96
C THR A 74 23.08 24.28 11.70
N LYS A 75 24.31 24.48 12.21
CA LYS A 75 25.42 23.52 12.05
C LYS A 75 25.06 22.13 12.60
N GLU A 76 24.31 22.07 13.69
CA GLU A 76 23.88 20.82 14.33
C GLU A 76 22.85 20.07 13.48
N GLU A 77 21.87 20.79 12.92
CA GLU A 77 20.88 20.21 12.01
C GLU A 77 21.54 19.64 10.75
N ARG A 78 22.59 20.28 10.22
CA ARG A 78 23.34 19.75 9.05
C ARG A 78 24.04 18.45 9.39
N LYS A 79 24.68 18.37 10.57
CA LYS A 79 25.34 17.14 11.05
C LYS A 79 24.33 16.01 11.23
N ARG A 80 23.16 16.29 11.82
CA ARG A 80 22.06 15.33 11.99
C ARG A 80 21.52 14.83 10.64
N ARG A 81 21.32 15.73 9.66
CA ARG A 81 20.84 15.38 8.31
C ARG A 81 21.81 14.43 7.59
N ARG A 82 23.12 14.72 7.64
CA ARG A 82 24.16 13.84 7.05
C ARG A 82 24.20 12.47 7.71
N ALA A 83 24.09 12.40 9.05
CA ALA A 83 24.08 11.14 9.78
C ALA A 83 22.85 10.27 9.42
N ASN A 84 21.67 10.88 9.36
CA ASN A 84 20.43 10.20 8.95
C ASN A 84 20.51 9.69 7.51
N GLN A 85 21.06 10.49 6.61
CA GLN A 85 21.26 10.09 5.22
C GLN A 85 22.24 8.91 5.10
N LYS A 86 23.36 8.92 5.84
CA LYS A 86 24.31 7.80 5.90
C LYS A 86 23.66 6.51 6.44
N ARG A 87 22.82 6.61 7.48
CA ARG A 87 22.08 5.46 8.04
C ARG A 87 21.06 4.91 7.04
N ARG A 88 20.31 5.78 6.35
CA ARG A 88 19.35 5.37 5.31
C ARG A 88 20.04 4.62 4.17
N PHE A 89 21.15 5.14 3.66
CA PHE A 89 21.93 4.49 2.61
C PHE A 89 22.48 3.13 3.04
N ARG A 90 22.94 2.99 4.29
CA ARG A 90 23.35 1.68 4.82
C ARG A 90 22.19 0.70 4.86
N ARG A 91 21.01 1.12 5.35
CA ARG A 91 19.82 0.27 5.40
C ARG A 91 19.40 -0.22 4.02
N LEU A 92 19.39 0.68 3.03
CA LEU A 92 19.05 0.35 1.65
C LEU A 92 20.09 -0.59 1.00
N LYS A 93 21.38 -0.41 1.29
CA LYS A 93 22.42 -1.34 0.79
C LYS A 93 22.27 -2.73 1.38
N VAL A 94 21.92 -2.85 2.66
CA VAL A 94 21.74 -4.15 3.33
C VAL A 94 20.45 -4.84 2.88
N ALA A 95 19.38 -4.10 2.58
CA ALA A 95 18.11 -4.66 2.12
C ALA A 95 18.12 -5.14 0.65
N ASN A 96 19.12 -4.72 -0.14
CA ASN A 96 19.26 -5.08 -1.56
C ASN A 96 20.35 -6.17 -1.79
N LEU A 97 20.82 -6.80 -0.71
CA LEU A 97 21.68 -7.99 -0.69
C LEU A 97 20.85 -9.18 -0.23
#